data_AF-A0A024VRP1-F1
#
_entry.id   AF-A0A024VRP1-F1
#
_cell.length_a   1.000
_cell.length_b   1.000
_cell.length_c   1.000
_cell.angle_alpha   90.00
_cell.angle_beta   90.00
_cell.angle_gamma   90.00
#
_symmetry.space_group_name_H-M   'P 1'
#
loop_
_entity.id
_entity.type
_entity.pdbx_description
1 polymer ?
#
loop_
_entity_poly.entity_id
_entity_poly.type
_entity_poly.pdbx_seq_one_letter_code
_entity_poly.pdbx_strand_id
1 'polypeptide(L)'
;MAQQFSTLHTDIQSDAIPTCVCEKSLADKVEKACLRCAQNLGGVAPGWGLLSGFGYVTWSQYISGIAAKAAADAGLKAGVKVGLVNAVKIVTKTLIKSGGEIPTMDWEKLIIYGNFSDGVTLHAIFKNLNNVMNGHLDFGKYSKFSMFVQEFAENFNPITANYSTEVAEVTKAVADAKTGVLTKAGNATSSLSTGITASIIAIVVIILVMVIIYLILRYRRKKKMKKKLQYIKLLEE
;
A
#
# COMPACT_ATOMS: atom_id res chain seq x y z
N MET A 1 -29.75 41.99 86.07
CA MET A 1 -30.38 40.67 86.28
C MET A 1 -29.40 39.61 85.84
N ALA A 2 -29.06 38.73 86.77
CA ALA A 2 -28.24 37.55 86.51
C ALA A 2 -29.01 36.56 85.63
N GLN A 3 -28.31 35.92 84.68
CA GLN A 3 -28.66 34.58 84.23
C GLN A 3 -27.39 33.76 84.08
N GLN A 4 -27.42 32.63 84.79
CA GLN A 4 -26.36 31.66 84.95
C GLN A 4 -26.11 30.87 83.68
N PHE A 5 -24.88 30.36 83.60
CA PHE A 5 -24.45 29.27 82.75
C PHE A 5 -25.45 28.10 82.72
N SER A 6 -25.85 27.68 81.53
CA SER A 6 -26.27 26.30 81.25
C SER A 6 -25.29 25.70 80.27
N THR A 7 -24.53 24.74 80.78
CA THR A 7 -23.56 23.86 80.12
C THR A 7 -24.15 23.23 78.86
N LEU A 8 -23.75 23.70 77.67
CA LEU A 8 -24.00 22.97 76.43
C LEU A 8 -22.81 22.01 76.20
N HIS A 9 -23.12 20.72 76.19
CA HIS A 9 -22.19 19.59 76.07
C HIS A 9 -21.07 19.82 75.05
N THR A 10 -19.83 19.72 75.53
CA THR A 10 -18.64 19.39 74.73
C THR A 10 -18.59 17.87 74.52
N ASP A 11 -19.62 17.32 73.92
CA ASP A 11 -19.60 15.95 73.41
C ASP A 11 -19.68 16.03 71.88
N ILE A 12 -18.59 16.51 71.28
CA ILE A 12 -18.36 16.28 69.86
C ILE A 12 -17.85 14.85 69.79
N GLN A 13 -18.78 13.89 69.68
CA GLN A 13 -18.41 12.55 69.29
C GLN A 13 -17.62 12.64 67.98
N SER A 14 -16.52 11.91 67.89
CA SER A 14 -15.68 11.80 66.67
C SER A 14 -16.51 11.47 65.42
N ASP A 15 -17.70 10.90 65.63
CA ASP A 15 -18.68 10.50 64.63
C ASP A 15 -19.57 11.65 64.10
N ALA A 16 -19.53 12.83 64.75
CA ALA A 16 -20.27 14.04 64.36
C ALA A 16 -19.51 14.95 63.39
N ILE A 17 -18.26 14.63 63.07
CA ILE A 17 -17.71 15.05 61.77
C ILE A 17 -18.41 14.11 60.80
N PRO A 18 -19.43 14.55 60.03
CA PRO A 18 -19.96 13.68 59.00
C PRO A 18 -18.74 13.34 58.17
N THR A 19 -18.33 12.05 58.18
CA THR A 19 -17.22 11.55 57.36
C THR A 19 -17.47 12.21 56.04
N CYS A 20 -16.62 13.17 55.64
CA CYS A 20 -16.92 13.91 54.43
C CYS A 20 -16.99 12.81 53.39
N VAL A 21 -18.23 12.48 53.02
CA VAL A 21 -18.57 11.89 51.76
C VAL A 21 -18.21 13.03 50.84
N CYS A 22 -16.90 13.23 50.65
CA CYS A 22 -16.32 13.74 49.45
C CYS A 22 -16.79 12.71 48.43
N GLU A 23 -18.05 12.86 48.05
CA GLU A 23 -18.72 12.26 46.93
C GLU A 23 -17.64 12.11 45.89
N LYS A 24 -17.17 10.85 45.71
CA LYS A 24 -15.89 10.51 45.06
C LYS A 24 -15.55 11.60 44.07
N SER A 25 -14.58 12.45 44.43
CA SER A 25 -14.40 13.74 43.73
C SER A 25 -14.43 13.45 42.24
N LEU A 26 -14.99 14.36 41.43
CA LEU A 26 -15.06 14.15 39.97
C LEU A 26 -13.73 13.61 39.41
N ALA A 27 -12.61 14.04 40.00
CA ALA A 27 -11.27 13.59 39.70
C ALA A 27 -10.98 12.10 40.02
N ASP A 28 -11.53 11.51 41.09
CA ASP A 28 -11.42 10.08 41.46
C ASP A 28 -12.28 9.18 40.55
N LYS A 29 -13.50 9.63 40.20
CA LYS A 29 -14.33 8.98 39.17
C LYS A 29 -13.64 8.98 37.80
N VAL A 30 -13.06 10.11 37.41
CA VAL A 30 -12.29 10.23 36.15
C VAL A 30 -11.03 9.37 36.18
N GLU A 31 -10.33 9.24 37.31
CA GLU A 31 -9.14 8.37 37.44
C GLU A 31 -9.50 6.87 37.32
N LYS A 32 -10.64 6.45 37.91
CA LYS A 32 -11.13 5.07 37.80
C LYS A 32 -11.67 4.74 36.41
N ALA A 33 -12.30 5.71 35.74
CA ALA A 33 -12.68 5.59 34.33
C ALA A 33 -11.45 5.53 33.42
N CYS A 34 -10.41 6.33 33.69
CA CYS A 34 -9.14 6.32 32.95
C CYS A 34 -8.38 4.98 33.12
N LEU A 35 -8.32 4.41 34.33
CA LEU A 35 -7.74 3.09 34.58
C LEU A 35 -8.50 1.96 33.85
N ARG A 36 -9.83 2.04 33.78
CA ARG A 36 -10.65 1.11 33.01
C ARG A 36 -10.47 1.28 31.51
N CYS A 37 -10.37 2.51 31.01
CA CYS A 37 -10.00 2.77 29.62
C CYS A 37 -8.61 2.26 29.29
N ALA A 38 -7.63 2.43 30.18
CA ALA A 38 -6.26 1.93 29.99
C ALA A 38 -6.19 0.40 29.98
N GLN A 39 -6.96 -0.30 30.82
CA GLN A 39 -7.08 -1.76 30.77
C GLN A 39 -7.73 -2.25 29.47
N ASN A 40 -8.81 -1.60 29.02
CA ASN A 40 -9.47 -1.95 27.77
C ASN A 40 -8.58 -1.65 26.55
N LEU A 41 -7.85 -0.54 26.57
CA LEU A 41 -6.86 -0.20 25.53
C LEU A 41 -5.68 -1.18 25.55
N GLY A 42 -5.20 -1.59 26.72
CA GLY A 42 -4.10 -2.56 26.86
C GLY A 42 -4.44 -3.98 26.40
N GLY A 43 -5.71 -4.38 26.47
CA GLY A 43 -6.19 -5.69 25.98
C GLY A 43 -6.64 -5.70 24.51
N VAL A 44 -7.23 -4.60 24.02
CA VAL A 44 -7.75 -4.51 22.65
C VAL A 44 -6.68 -4.08 21.64
N ALA A 45 -5.70 -3.26 22.03
CA ALA A 45 -4.66 -2.79 21.12
C ALA A 45 -3.79 -3.92 20.52
N PRO A 46 -3.37 -4.96 21.28
CA PRO A 46 -2.63 -6.08 20.69
C PRO A 46 -3.45 -6.91 19.69
N GLY A 47 -4.74 -7.13 20.00
CA GLY A 47 -5.65 -7.87 19.13
C GLY A 47 -5.93 -7.14 17.82
N TRP A 48 -6.15 -5.83 17.87
CA TRP A 48 -6.34 -5.01 16.68
C TRP A 48 -5.06 -4.88 15.85
N GLY A 49 -3.89 -4.84 16.49
CA GLY A 49 -2.59 -4.86 15.82
C GLY A 49 -2.32 -6.14 15.02
N LEU A 50 -2.68 -7.30 15.58
CA LEU A 50 -2.56 -8.58 14.87
C LEU A 50 -3.55 -8.70 13.70
N LEU A 51 -4.84 -8.38 13.91
CA LEU A 51 -5.84 -8.45 12.83
C LEU A 51 -5.56 -7.44 11.71
N SER A 52 -5.16 -6.22 12.06
CA SER A 52 -4.77 -5.22 11.05
C SER A 52 -3.49 -5.62 10.31
N GLY A 53 -2.52 -6.25 10.99
CA GLY A 53 -1.31 -6.78 10.37
C GLY A 53 -1.62 -7.84 9.31
N PHE A 54 -2.45 -8.83 9.63
CA PHE A 54 -2.85 -9.86 8.67
C PHE A 54 -3.67 -9.27 7.51
N GLY A 55 -4.63 -8.40 7.79
CA GLY A 55 -5.40 -7.70 6.76
C GLY A 55 -4.52 -6.87 5.82
N TYR A 56 -3.53 -6.17 6.37
CA TYR A 56 -2.59 -5.35 5.59
C TYR A 56 -1.65 -6.22 4.72
N VAL A 57 -1.18 -7.36 5.23
CA VAL A 57 -0.34 -8.29 4.45
C VAL A 57 -1.14 -8.91 3.30
N THR A 58 -2.35 -9.40 3.54
CA THR A 58 -3.18 -9.96 2.46
C THR A 58 -3.57 -8.89 1.44
N TRP A 59 -3.91 -7.68 1.89
CA TRP A 59 -4.27 -6.57 1.00
C TRP A 59 -3.08 -6.07 0.17
N SER A 60 -1.90 -5.98 0.77
CA SER A 60 -0.67 -5.61 0.04
C SER A 60 -0.26 -6.67 -1.00
N GLN A 61 -0.44 -7.97 -0.70
CA GLN A 61 -0.26 -9.03 -1.70
C GLN A 61 -1.29 -8.97 -2.83
N TYR A 62 -2.55 -8.67 -2.50
CA TYR A 62 -3.60 -8.51 -3.50
C TYR A 62 -3.34 -7.31 -4.45
N ILE A 63 -2.97 -6.15 -3.89
CA ILE A 63 -2.65 -4.96 -4.69
C ILE A 63 -1.41 -5.19 -5.56
N SER A 64 -0.36 -5.82 -5.02
CA SER A 64 0.83 -6.14 -5.80
C SER A 64 0.53 -7.14 -6.92
N GLY A 65 -0.38 -8.10 -6.71
CA GLY A 65 -0.89 -8.97 -7.76
C GLY A 65 -1.64 -8.23 -8.88
N ILE A 66 -2.52 -7.29 -8.52
CA ILE A 66 -3.23 -6.44 -9.51
C ILE A 66 -2.23 -5.57 -10.28
N ALA A 67 -1.29 -4.93 -9.58
CA ALA A 67 -0.28 -4.09 -10.20
C ALA A 67 0.63 -4.91 -11.13
N ALA A 68 1.00 -6.14 -10.75
CA ALA A 68 1.77 -7.05 -11.59
C ALA A 68 1.01 -7.44 -12.86
N LYS A 69 -0.30 -7.73 -12.75
CA LYS A 69 -1.15 -8.03 -13.91
C LYS A 69 -1.28 -6.83 -14.84
N ALA A 70 -1.61 -5.66 -14.31
CA ALA A 70 -1.69 -4.43 -15.10
C ALA A 70 -0.35 -4.06 -15.77
N ALA A 71 0.77 -4.32 -15.09
CA ALA A 71 2.10 -4.10 -15.63
C ALA A 71 2.46 -5.11 -16.72
N ALA A 72 2.01 -6.37 -16.59
CA ALA A 72 2.14 -7.38 -17.65
C ALA A 72 1.31 -7.02 -18.88
N ASP A 73 0.05 -6.57 -18.70
CA ASP A 73 -0.83 -6.14 -19.79
C ASP A 73 -0.27 -4.91 -20.53
N ALA A 74 0.27 -3.93 -19.78
CA ALA A 74 0.90 -2.75 -20.35
C ALA A 74 2.21 -3.10 -21.08
N GLY A 75 3.03 -3.96 -20.48
CA GLY A 75 4.25 -4.49 -21.11
C GLY A 75 3.94 -5.24 -22.41
N LEU A 76 2.88 -6.04 -22.41
CA LEU A 76 2.38 -6.76 -23.58
C LEU A 76 2.00 -5.78 -24.69
N LYS A 77 1.14 -4.81 -24.40
CA LYS A 77 0.68 -3.83 -25.39
C LYS A 77 1.82 -3.01 -25.99
N ALA A 78 2.76 -2.53 -25.16
CA ALA A 78 3.89 -1.73 -25.61
C ALA A 78 4.89 -2.55 -26.43
N GLY A 79 5.24 -3.75 -25.94
CA GLY A 79 6.17 -4.65 -26.61
C GLY A 79 5.67 -5.10 -27.98
N VAL A 80 4.39 -5.46 -28.09
CA VAL A 80 3.83 -5.92 -29.36
C VAL A 80 3.77 -4.75 -30.36
N LYS A 81 3.40 -3.55 -29.91
CA LYS A 81 3.40 -2.36 -30.78
C LYS A 81 4.78 -2.12 -31.38
N VAL A 82 5.82 -2.05 -30.54
CA VAL A 82 7.20 -1.80 -31.00
C VAL A 82 7.72 -2.96 -31.83
N GLY A 83 7.49 -4.19 -31.40
CA GLY A 83 8.00 -5.36 -32.08
C GLY A 83 7.34 -5.63 -33.42
N LEU A 84 6.07 -5.24 -33.60
CA LEU A 84 5.41 -5.35 -34.88
C LEU A 84 5.95 -4.34 -35.89
N VAL A 85 6.16 -3.09 -35.48
CA VAL A 85 6.81 -2.06 -36.31
C VAL A 85 8.20 -2.53 -36.72
N ASN A 86 8.97 -3.08 -35.78
CA ASN A 86 10.29 -3.60 -36.04
C ASN A 86 10.28 -4.85 -36.93
N ALA A 87 9.34 -5.78 -36.72
CA ALA A 87 9.18 -6.96 -37.57
C ALA A 87 8.89 -6.58 -39.03
N VAL A 88 7.97 -5.65 -39.25
CA VAL A 88 7.66 -5.15 -40.60
C VAL A 88 8.87 -4.46 -41.21
N LYS A 89 9.63 -3.66 -40.44
CA LYS A 89 10.87 -3.02 -40.90
C LYS A 89 11.93 -4.03 -41.32
N ILE A 90 12.09 -5.11 -40.55
CA ILE A 90 13.03 -6.22 -40.86
C ILE A 90 12.66 -6.87 -42.18
N VAL A 91 11.38 -7.27 -42.32
CA VAL A 91 10.87 -7.92 -43.53
C VAL A 91 10.97 -6.99 -44.73
N THR A 92 10.70 -5.69 -44.55
CA THR A 92 10.85 -4.65 -45.58
C THR A 92 12.28 -4.52 -46.08
N LYS A 93 13.28 -4.47 -45.17
CA LYS A 93 14.71 -4.41 -45.54
C LYS A 93 15.09 -5.62 -46.42
N THR A 94 14.54 -6.80 -46.14
CA THR A 94 14.81 -8.03 -46.88
C THR A 94 14.03 -8.09 -48.20
N LEU A 95 12.81 -7.57 -48.23
CA LEU A 95 11.98 -7.48 -49.43
C LEU A 95 12.53 -6.51 -50.47
N ILE A 96 13.07 -5.36 -50.05
CA ILE A 96 13.68 -4.40 -50.98
C ILE A 96 14.85 -5.04 -51.75
N LYS A 97 15.59 -5.96 -51.12
CA LYS A 97 16.67 -6.71 -51.77
C LYS A 97 16.17 -7.75 -52.78
N SER A 98 14.92 -8.21 -52.66
CA SER A 98 14.35 -9.33 -53.43
C SER A 98 13.17 -8.93 -54.33
N GLY A 99 12.77 -7.65 -54.33
CA GLY A 99 11.74 -7.08 -55.20
C GLY A 99 10.32 -7.60 -54.92
N GLY A 100 9.83 -7.47 -53.68
CA GLY A 100 8.46 -7.82 -53.30
C GLY A 100 7.64 -6.62 -52.77
N GLU A 101 6.31 -6.73 -52.80
CA GLU A 101 5.39 -5.71 -52.29
C GLU A 101 5.00 -5.99 -50.82
N ILE A 102 4.74 -4.93 -50.06
CA ILE A 102 4.32 -5.01 -48.66
C ILE A 102 2.80 -4.88 -48.59
N PRO A 103 2.08 -5.76 -47.88
CA PRO A 103 0.64 -5.63 -47.70
C PRO A 103 0.31 -4.38 -46.88
N THR A 104 -0.65 -3.60 -47.36
CA THR A 104 -1.20 -2.45 -46.61
C THR A 104 -2.15 -2.98 -45.55
N MET A 105 -1.62 -3.43 -44.41
CA MET A 105 -2.42 -3.94 -43.29
C MET A 105 -2.37 -2.96 -42.11
N ASP A 106 -3.47 -2.89 -41.37
CA ASP A 106 -3.52 -2.17 -40.11
C ASP A 106 -2.83 -3.02 -39.03
N TRP A 107 -1.51 -2.91 -38.99
CA TRP A 107 -0.65 -3.70 -38.12
C TRP A 107 -1.09 -3.58 -36.65
N GLU A 108 -1.55 -2.41 -36.21
CA GLU A 108 -2.02 -2.22 -34.83
C GLU A 108 -3.24 -3.08 -34.46
N LYS A 109 -4.08 -3.46 -35.43
CA LYS A 109 -5.22 -4.36 -35.18
C LYS A 109 -4.82 -5.82 -35.01
N LEU A 110 -3.65 -6.23 -35.52
CA LEU A 110 -3.13 -7.60 -35.34
C LEU A 110 -2.78 -7.90 -33.88
N ILE A 111 -2.57 -6.86 -33.07
CA ILE A 111 -2.33 -6.97 -31.62
C ILE A 111 -3.49 -7.71 -30.92
N ILE A 112 -4.72 -7.59 -31.44
CA ILE A 112 -5.93 -8.18 -30.84
C ILE A 112 -6.01 -9.69 -31.07
N TYR A 113 -5.38 -10.21 -32.13
CA TYR A 113 -5.47 -11.62 -32.53
C TYR A 113 -4.36 -12.50 -31.94
N GLY A 114 -3.36 -11.89 -31.29
CA GLY A 114 -2.19 -12.60 -30.77
C GLY A 114 -2.32 -13.08 -29.34
N ASN A 115 -2.20 -14.40 -29.12
CA ASN A 115 -1.98 -14.94 -27.79
C ASN A 115 -0.47 -15.02 -27.49
N PHE A 116 0.05 -14.07 -26.72
CA PHE A 116 1.47 -14.02 -26.32
C PHE A 116 1.71 -14.66 -24.95
N SER A 117 1.30 -15.93 -24.77
CA SER A 117 1.34 -16.61 -23.46
C SER A 117 2.75 -16.70 -22.86
N ASP A 118 3.78 -16.78 -23.71
CA ASP A 118 5.17 -17.02 -23.30
C ASP A 118 5.98 -15.71 -23.21
N GLY A 119 5.30 -14.56 -23.26
CA GLY A 119 5.91 -13.24 -23.23
C GLY A 119 6.11 -12.62 -24.62
N VAL A 120 6.47 -11.34 -24.64
CA VAL A 120 6.63 -10.58 -25.88
C VAL A 120 8.08 -10.58 -26.32
N THR A 121 8.39 -11.52 -27.20
CA THR A 121 9.67 -11.55 -27.93
C THR A 121 9.41 -11.26 -29.40
N LEU A 122 10.41 -10.73 -30.10
CA LEU A 122 10.33 -10.51 -31.54
C LEU A 122 10.04 -11.83 -32.29
N HIS A 123 10.55 -12.97 -31.78
CA HIS A 123 10.22 -14.32 -32.25
C HIS A 123 8.72 -14.65 -32.14
N ALA A 124 8.13 -14.42 -30.97
CA ALA A 124 6.71 -14.66 -30.74
C ALA A 124 5.84 -13.79 -31.66
N ILE A 125 6.30 -12.56 -31.95
CA ILE A 125 5.64 -11.66 -32.90
C ILE A 125 5.70 -12.22 -34.33
N PHE A 126 6.86 -12.72 -34.79
CA PHE A 126 6.96 -13.35 -36.10
C PHE A 126 6.12 -14.62 -36.21
N LYS A 127 6.11 -15.48 -35.19
CA LYS A 127 5.26 -16.68 -35.15
C LYS A 127 3.77 -16.34 -35.23
N ASN A 128 3.34 -15.32 -34.50
CA ASN A 128 1.97 -14.87 -34.53
C ASN A 128 1.60 -14.31 -35.91
N LEU A 129 2.45 -13.45 -36.47
CA LEU A 129 2.27 -12.96 -37.84
C LEU A 129 2.16 -14.11 -38.84
N ASN A 130 3.05 -15.09 -38.79
CA ASN A 130 3.00 -16.26 -39.65
C ASN A 130 1.65 -16.99 -39.53
N ASN A 131 1.15 -17.20 -38.30
CA ASN A 131 -0.15 -17.84 -38.08
C ASN A 131 -1.32 -17.04 -38.65
N VAL A 132 -1.32 -15.71 -38.50
CA VAL A 132 -2.40 -14.86 -39.03
C VAL A 132 -2.37 -14.78 -40.55
N MET A 133 -1.19 -14.85 -41.15
CA MET A 133 -1.00 -14.72 -42.60
C MET A 133 -1.15 -16.04 -43.35
N ASN A 134 -1.01 -17.17 -42.65
CA ASN A 134 -1.15 -18.51 -43.19
C ASN A 134 -2.49 -18.65 -43.96
N GLY A 135 -2.41 -19.00 -45.23
CA GLY A 135 -3.53 -19.12 -46.16
C GLY A 135 -4.07 -17.81 -46.74
N HIS A 136 -3.72 -16.65 -46.18
CA HIS A 136 -4.23 -15.34 -46.60
C HIS A 136 -3.28 -14.55 -47.50
N LEU A 137 -1.97 -14.63 -47.24
CA LEU A 137 -0.94 -13.86 -47.98
C LEU A 137 0.05 -14.75 -48.73
N ASP A 138 -0.18 -16.06 -48.76
CA ASP A 138 0.72 -17.05 -49.36
C ASP A 138 0.68 -17.05 -50.90
N PHE A 139 -0.30 -16.39 -51.49
CA PHE A 139 -0.52 -16.38 -52.94
C PHE A 139 -0.52 -14.96 -53.51
N GLY A 140 -0.03 -14.82 -54.74
CA GLY A 140 -0.03 -13.54 -55.47
C GLY A 140 1.06 -12.56 -55.03
N LYS A 141 0.73 -11.26 -55.01
CA LYS A 141 1.70 -10.15 -54.87
C LYS A 141 2.44 -10.12 -53.52
N TYR A 142 1.84 -10.69 -52.47
CA TYR A 142 2.39 -10.68 -51.10
C TYR A 142 3.04 -12.02 -50.71
N SER A 143 3.10 -13.00 -51.61
CA SER A 143 3.71 -14.32 -51.35
C SER A 143 5.14 -14.23 -50.82
N LYS A 144 5.96 -13.32 -51.37
CA LYS A 144 7.32 -13.07 -50.89
C LYS A 144 7.34 -12.53 -49.45
N PHE A 145 6.37 -11.67 -49.09
CA PHE A 145 6.27 -11.13 -47.72
C PHE A 145 5.95 -12.27 -46.74
N SER A 146 4.97 -13.11 -47.07
CA SER A 146 4.59 -14.26 -46.23
C SER A 146 5.77 -15.22 -46.05
N MET A 147 6.47 -15.56 -47.15
CA MET A 147 7.65 -16.43 -47.13
C MET A 147 8.75 -15.91 -46.19
N PHE A 148 9.08 -14.61 -46.23
CA PHE A 148 10.09 -14.07 -45.32
C PHE A 148 9.62 -14.11 -43.87
N VAL A 149 8.35 -13.79 -43.59
CA VAL A 149 7.85 -13.85 -42.21
C VAL A 149 7.85 -15.28 -41.68
N GLN A 150 7.52 -16.26 -42.52
CA GLN A 150 7.66 -17.68 -42.17
C GLN A 150 9.12 -18.04 -41.86
N GLU A 151 10.07 -17.62 -42.72
CA GLU A 151 11.50 -17.83 -42.49
C GLU A 151 11.97 -17.21 -41.17
N PHE A 152 11.51 -15.98 -40.87
CA PHE A 152 11.81 -15.30 -39.60
C PHE A 152 11.17 -15.99 -38.38
N ALA A 153 10.00 -16.63 -38.54
CA ALA A 153 9.32 -17.36 -37.49
C ALA A 153 9.94 -18.74 -37.20
N GLU A 154 10.51 -19.40 -38.21
CA GLU A 154 11.10 -20.74 -38.10
C GLU A 154 12.60 -20.67 -37.76
N ASN A 155 13.36 -19.75 -38.36
CA ASN A 155 14.81 -19.63 -38.25
C ASN A 155 15.28 -18.39 -37.47
N PHE A 156 14.64 -18.08 -36.34
CA PHE A 156 14.89 -16.81 -35.61
C PHE A 156 16.31 -16.63 -35.02
N ASN A 157 17.05 -17.72 -34.75
CA ASN A 157 18.39 -17.64 -34.15
C ASN A 157 19.43 -16.83 -34.96
N PRO A 158 19.69 -17.11 -36.24
CA PRO A 158 20.60 -16.31 -37.06
C PRO A 158 20.14 -14.87 -37.26
N ILE A 159 18.84 -14.62 -37.15
CA ILE A 159 18.21 -13.30 -37.31
C ILE A 159 18.44 -12.44 -36.07
N THR A 160 18.41 -13.03 -34.88
CA THR A 160 18.70 -12.35 -33.62
C THR A 160 20.07 -11.66 -33.63
N ALA A 161 21.07 -12.27 -34.28
CA ALA A 161 22.41 -11.69 -34.42
C ALA A 161 22.43 -10.44 -35.34
N ASN A 162 21.63 -10.45 -36.40
CA ASN A 162 21.58 -9.37 -37.40
C ASN A 162 20.64 -8.21 -37.01
N TYR A 163 19.69 -8.46 -36.12
CA TYR A 163 18.67 -7.50 -35.69
C TYR A 163 18.63 -7.34 -34.16
N SER A 164 19.80 -7.42 -33.53
CA SER A 164 19.95 -7.33 -32.07
C SER A 164 19.44 -6.00 -31.51
N THR A 165 19.55 -4.92 -32.28
CA THR A 165 18.99 -3.60 -31.96
C THR A 165 17.47 -3.64 -31.85
N GLU A 166 16.78 -4.20 -32.85
CA GLU A 166 15.33 -4.31 -32.89
C GLU A 166 14.80 -5.23 -31.79
N VAL A 167 15.54 -6.31 -31.46
CA VAL A 167 15.24 -7.18 -30.31
C VAL A 167 15.38 -6.43 -28.98
N ALA A 168 16.44 -5.64 -28.83
CA ALA A 168 16.67 -4.82 -27.64
C ALA A 168 15.61 -3.72 -27.47
N GLU A 169 15.11 -3.13 -28.55
CA GLU A 169 14.03 -2.14 -28.50
C GLU A 169 12.72 -2.75 -27.99
N VAL A 170 12.39 -3.98 -28.39
CA VAL A 170 11.20 -4.68 -27.91
C VAL A 170 11.32 -5.00 -26.42
N THR A 171 12.45 -5.57 -26.00
CA THR A 171 12.67 -5.90 -24.57
C THR A 171 12.68 -4.63 -23.71
N LYS A 172 13.28 -3.55 -24.20
CA LYS A 172 13.25 -2.24 -23.54
C LYS A 172 11.84 -1.69 -23.44
N ALA A 173 11.05 -1.71 -24.52
CA ALA A 173 9.67 -1.22 -24.50
C ALA A 173 8.78 -1.98 -23.50
N VAL A 174 8.95 -3.31 -23.41
CA VAL A 174 8.27 -4.14 -22.40
C VAL A 174 8.72 -3.75 -20.99
N ALA A 175 10.02 -3.61 -20.77
CA ALA A 175 10.59 -3.27 -19.45
C ALA A 175 10.17 -1.86 -18.99
N ASP A 176 10.24 -0.86 -19.87
CA ASP A 176 9.88 0.53 -19.59
C ASP A 176 8.38 0.65 -19.27
N ALA A 177 7.51 -0.01 -20.04
CA ALA A 177 6.07 -0.02 -19.78
C ALA A 177 5.72 -0.72 -18.46
N LYS A 178 6.34 -1.88 -18.18
CA LYS A 178 6.15 -2.61 -16.92
C LYS A 178 6.61 -1.76 -15.72
N THR A 179 7.78 -1.13 -15.84
CA THR A 179 8.34 -0.26 -14.81
C THR A 179 7.47 0.98 -14.60
N GLY A 180 6.96 1.59 -15.67
CA GLY A 180 6.07 2.75 -15.59
C GLY A 180 4.76 2.47 -14.84
N VAL A 181 4.18 1.28 -15.00
CA VAL A 181 2.98 0.88 -14.25
C VAL A 181 3.30 0.56 -12.79
N LEU A 182 4.36 -0.21 -12.55
CA LEU A 182 4.79 -0.58 -11.19
C LEU A 182 5.20 0.65 -10.35
N THR A 183 5.90 1.62 -10.95
CA THR A 183 6.28 2.87 -10.27
C THR A 183 5.07 3.71 -9.90
N LYS A 184 4.05 3.83 -10.77
CA LYS A 184 2.79 4.50 -10.43
C LYS A 184 2.08 3.81 -9.26
N ALA A 185 2.01 2.48 -9.28
CA ALA A 185 1.42 1.71 -8.18
C ALA A 185 2.21 1.86 -6.87
N GLY A 186 3.55 1.85 -6.96
CA GLY A 186 4.45 2.07 -5.83
C GLY A 186 4.27 3.47 -5.22
N ASN A 187 4.25 4.51 -6.04
CA ASN A 187 4.06 5.90 -5.58
C ASN A 187 2.71 6.09 -4.87
N ALA A 188 1.63 5.52 -5.41
CA ALA A 188 0.32 5.56 -4.77
C ALA A 188 0.33 4.87 -3.40
N THR A 189 0.98 3.71 -3.31
CA THR A 189 1.11 2.95 -2.05
C THR A 189 1.96 3.70 -1.01
N SER A 190 3.08 4.30 -1.43
CA SER A 190 3.97 5.09 -0.57
C SER A 190 3.28 6.35 -0.03
N SER A 191 2.42 6.99 -0.83
CA SER A 191 1.62 8.13 -0.38
C SER A 191 0.66 7.73 0.74
N LEU A 192 -0.04 6.61 0.57
CA LEU A 192 -0.95 6.05 1.58
C LEU A 192 -0.20 5.65 2.87
N SER A 193 0.96 4.99 2.75
CA SER A 193 1.75 4.62 3.93
C SER A 193 2.28 5.84 4.70
N THR A 194 2.59 6.92 4.00
CA THR A 194 3.00 8.19 4.63
C THR A 194 1.85 8.79 5.44
N GLY A 195 0.63 8.78 4.88
CA GLY A 195 -0.58 9.22 5.59
C GLY A 195 -0.90 8.38 6.83
N ILE A 196 -0.77 7.05 6.72
CA ILE A 196 -0.97 6.12 7.85
C ILE A 196 0.07 6.40 8.94
N THR A 197 1.34 6.55 8.57
CA THR A 197 2.43 6.83 9.52
C THR A 197 2.20 8.17 10.24
N ALA A 198 1.81 9.21 9.49
CA ALA A 198 1.48 10.51 10.08
C ALA A 198 0.32 10.44 11.08
N SER A 199 -0.72 9.66 10.78
CA SER A 199 -1.85 9.41 11.69
C SER A 199 -1.41 8.70 12.98
N ILE A 200 -0.55 7.67 12.88
CA ILE A 200 0.00 6.96 14.05
C ILE A 200 0.80 7.92 14.93
N ILE A 201 1.69 8.73 14.34
CA ILE A 201 2.48 9.72 15.08
C ILE A 201 1.55 10.69 15.83
N ALA A 202 0.49 11.18 15.18
CA ALA A 202 -0.48 12.07 15.81
C ALA A 202 -1.17 11.42 17.03
N ILE A 203 -1.58 10.16 16.93
CA ILE A 203 -2.20 9.42 18.04
C ILE A 203 -1.20 9.27 19.21
N VAL A 204 0.06 8.91 18.93
CA VAL A 204 1.09 8.74 19.96
C VAL A 204 1.35 10.06 20.71
N VAL A 205 1.37 11.19 19.99
CA VAL A 205 1.53 12.52 20.61
C VAL A 205 0.36 12.84 21.54
N ILE A 206 -0.89 12.57 21.14
CA ILE A 206 -2.07 12.79 22.00
C ILE A 206 -1.98 11.94 23.27
N ILE A 207 -1.59 10.67 23.16
CA ILE A 207 -1.42 9.77 24.30
C ILE A 207 -0.32 10.28 25.23
N LEU A 208 0.82 10.73 24.69
CA LEU A 208 1.91 11.30 25.50
C LEU A 208 1.46 12.53 26.30
N VAL A 209 0.72 13.46 25.68
CA VAL A 209 0.17 14.64 26.36
C VAL A 209 -0.78 14.23 27.49
N MET A 210 -1.68 13.27 27.22
CA MET A 210 -2.60 12.72 28.24
C MET A 210 -1.83 12.12 29.43
N VAL A 211 -0.76 11.37 29.18
CA VAL A 211 0.08 10.76 30.22
C VAL A 211 0.80 11.83 31.05
N ILE A 212 1.35 12.87 30.42
CA ILE A 212 2.02 13.97 31.13
C ILE A 212 1.04 14.69 32.06
N ILE A 213 -0.13 15.07 31.54
CA ILE A 213 -1.18 15.74 32.35
C ILE A 213 -1.61 14.83 33.51
N TYR A 214 -1.82 13.55 33.25
CA TYR A 214 -2.17 12.56 34.25
C TYR A 214 -1.11 12.46 35.37
N LEU A 215 0.18 12.37 35.01
CA LEU A 215 1.28 12.31 35.98
C LEU A 215 1.35 13.57 36.85
N ILE A 216 1.16 14.76 36.26
CA ILE A 216 1.11 16.03 37.01
C ILE A 216 -0.05 16.03 38.03
N LEU A 217 -1.25 15.65 37.58
CA LEU A 217 -2.43 15.59 38.45
C LEU A 217 -2.25 14.58 39.60
N ARG A 218 -1.71 13.41 39.30
CA ARG A 218 -1.44 12.36 40.28
C ARG A 218 -0.39 12.80 41.31
N TYR A 219 0.67 13.46 40.85
CA TYR A 219 1.69 14.01 41.74
C TYR A 219 1.11 15.06 42.69
N ARG A 220 0.27 15.98 42.19
CA ARG A 220 -0.42 16.99 43.02
C ARG A 220 -1.32 16.35 44.08
N ARG A 221 -2.07 15.29 43.75
CA ARG A 221 -2.91 14.55 44.74
C ARG A 221 -2.06 13.94 45.84
N LYS A 222 -0.97 13.22 45.50
CA LYS A 222 -0.08 12.63 46.52
C LYS A 222 0.53 13.69 47.44
N LYS A 223 0.94 14.85 46.90
CA LYS A 223 1.48 15.94 47.72
C LYS A 223 0.44 16.52 48.69
N LYS A 224 -0.83 16.71 48.25
CA LYS A 224 -1.92 17.14 49.14
C LYS A 224 -2.16 16.13 50.27
N MET A 225 -2.17 14.83 49.97
CA MET A 225 -2.41 13.79 50.98
C MET A 225 -1.28 13.71 52.02
N LYS A 226 -0.02 13.83 51.59
CA LYS A 226 1.13 13.89 52.53
C LYS A 226 1.04 15.07 53.49
N LYS A 227 0.65 16.25 53.00
CA LYS A 227 0.45 17.43 53.85
C LYS A 227 -0.68 17.19 54.86
N LYS A 228 -1.82 16.63 54.45
CA LYS A 228 -2.94 16.33 55.35
C LYS A 228 -2.55 15.37 56.49
N LEU A 229 -1.78 14.34 56.19
CA LEU A 229 -1.27 13.39 57.20
C LEU A 229 -0.37 14.06 58.25
N GLN A 230 0.43 15.05 57.86
CA GLN A 230 1.26 15.80 58.81
C GLN A 230 0.41 16.68 59.74
N TYR A 231 -0.64 17.32 59.22
CA TYR A 231 -1.54 18.14 60.06
C TYR A 231 -2.34 17.32 61.06
N ILE A 232 -2.77 16.09 60.70
CA ILE A 232 -3.49 15.20 61.64
C ILE A 232 -2.57 14.80 62.79
N LYS A 233 -1.31 14.44 62.50
CA LYS A 233 -0.34 14.08 63.54
C LYS A 233 -0.05 15.21 64.53
N LEU A 234 -0.02 16.46 64.07
CA LEU A 234 0.23 17.63 64.92
C LEU A 234 -0.94 18.02 65.82
N LEU A 235 -2.15 17.48 65.58
CA LEU A 235 -3.35 17.75 66.38
C LEU A 235 -3.61 16.67 67.44
N GLU A 236 -2.89 15.55 67.36
CA GLU A 236 -3.05 14.39 68.25
C GLU A 236 -2.02 14.42 69.41
N GLU A 237 -1.01 15.28 69.31
CA GLU A 237 -0.11 15.70 70.40
C GLU A 237 -0.67 16.92 71.14
#